data_AF-A0A2K3MQY6-F1
#
_entry.id   AF-A0A2K3MQY6-F1
#
_cell.length_a   1.000
_cell.length_b   1.000
_cell.length_c   1.000
_cell.angle_alpha   90.00
_cell.angle_beta   90.00
_cell.angle_gamma   90.00
#
_symmetry.space_group_name_H-M   'P 1'
#
loop_
_entity.id
_entity.type
_entity.pdbx_description
1 polymer ?
#
loop_
_entity_poly.entity_id
_entity_poly.type
_entity_poly.pdbx_seq_one_letter_code
_entity_poly.pdbx_strand_id
1 'polypeptide(L)'
;MRTANFSVPLKIYEIGGGSGTCAKGIMDYIMLNAPPKVYNSMTYTSVEISPSLAEVQKETVAEVRSHIPKFRVECRDASDRSGWGRMLLKFSLLSYINFIVASKSGLKSED
;
A
#
# COMPACT_ATOMS: atom_id res chain seq x y z
N MET A 1 0.82 -20.94 16.14
CA MET A 1 1.52 -19.75 15.58
C MET A 1 1.33 -19.79 14.06
N ARG A 2 0.60 -18.84 13.46
CA ARG A 2 0.41 -18.82 12.00
C ARG A 2 1.69 -18.31 11.34
N THR A 3 2.33 -19.13 10.53
CA THR A 3 3.51 -18.72 9.75
C THR A 3 3.07 -17.90 8.54
N ALA A 4 3.57 -16.67 8.40
CA ALA A 4 3.27 -15.85 7.23
C ALA A 4 3.98 -16.43 6.00
N ASN A 5 3.23 -16.73 4.94
CA ASN A 5 3.82 -17.11 3.66
C ASN A 5 4.46 -15.87 3.00
N PHE A 6 5.81 -15.86 2.94
CA PHE A 6 6.59 -14.80 2.29
C PHE A 6 6.87 -15.07 0.80
N SER A 7 6.20 -16.04 0.18
CA SER A 7 6.25 -16.25 -1.27
C SER A 7 5.46 -15.20 -2.04
N VAL A 8 4.54 -14.50 -1.37
CA VAL A 8 3.71 -13.44 -1.96
C VAL A 8 4.17 -12.09 -1.44
N PRO A 9 4.56 -11.15 -2.32
CA PRO A 9 4.96 -9.80 -1.91
C PRO A 9 3.84 -9.03 -1.19
N LEU A 10 4.21 -8.21 -0.21
CA LEU A 10 3.28 -7.33 0.50
C LEU A 10 2.87 -6.16 -0.40
N LYS A 11 1.56 -5.96 -0.59
CA LYS A 11 1.01 -4.81 -1.31
C LYS A 11 0.15 -3.98 -0.38
N ILE A 12 0.51 -2.70 -0.22
CA ILE A 12 -0.21 -1.73 0.60
C ILE A 12 -0.86 -0.70 -0.33
N TYR A 13 -2.15 -0.48 -0.13
CA TYR A 13 -2.89 0.61 -0.75
C TYR A 13 -3.36 1.58 0.33
N GLU A 14 -3.06 2.85 0.15
CA GLU A 14 -3.54 3.95 0.98
C GLU A 14 -4.43 4.85 0.13
N ILE A 15 -5.57 5.28 0.66
CA ILE A 15 -6.47 6.23 0.00
C ILE A 15 -6.37 7.55 0.76
N GLY A 16 -6.01 8.63 0.07
CA GLY A 16 -5.86 9.95 0.65
C GLY A 16 -4.65 10.05 1.61
N GLY A 17 -3.44 9.81 1.10
CA GLY A 17 -2.20 9.79 1.90
C GLY A 17 -1.74 11.15 2.45
N GLY A 18 -2.47 12.24 2.18
CA GLY A 18 -2.14 13.57 2.67
C GLY A 18 -0.76 14.02 2.21
N SER A 19 0.12 14.37 3.16
CA SER A 19 1.53 14.73 2.88
C SER A 19 2.46 13.54 2.73
N GLY A 20 2.01 12.30 2.93
CA GLY A 20 2.85 11.09 2.80
C GLY A 20 3.60 10.69 4.07
N THR A 21 3.37 11.39 5.19
CA THR A 21 3.99 11.08 6.49
C THR A 21 3.61 9.68 6.98
N CYS A 22 2.36 9.25 6.77
CA CYS A 22 1.92 7.90 7.14
C CYS A 22 2.66 6.82 6.33
N ALA A 23 2.69 6.97 5.01
CA ALA A 23 3.43 6.08 4.11
C ALA A 23 4.89 5.94 4.52
N LYS A 24 5.58 7.07 4.74
CA LYS A 24 6.97 7.07 5.20
C LYS A 24 7.12 6.31 6.52
N GLY A 25 6.31 6.62 7.53
CA GLY A 25 6.37 5.97 8.85
C GLY A 25 6.11 4.45 8.79
N ILE A 26 5.14 4.01 7.99
CA ILE A 26 4.88 2.58 7.77
C ILE A 26 6.08 1.90 7.10
N MET A 27 6.64 2.52 6.06
CA MET A 27 7.78 1.97 5.33
C MET A 27 9.05 1.92 6.21
N ASP A 28 9.29 2.95 7.03
CA ASP A 28 10.36 2.97 8.04
C ASP A 28 10.18 1.84 9.04
N TYR A 29 8.97 1.67 9.58
CA TYR A 29 8.67 0.61 10.53
C TYR A 29 8.90 -0.78 9.94
N ILE A 30 8.44 -1.05 8.71
CA ILE A 30 8.65 -2.33 8.03
C ILE A 30 10.12 -2.55 7.74
N MET A 31 10.85 -1.52 7.29
CA MET A 31 12.29 -1.60 7.04
C MET A 31 13.08 -1.99 8.29
N LEU A 32 12.69 -1.47 9.46
CA LEU A 32 13.38 -1.70 10.74
C LEU A 32 12.97 -3.00 11.44
N ASN A 33 11.72 -3.44 11.27
CA ASN A 33 11.13 -4.49 12.13
C ASN A 33 10.71 -5.77 11.37
N ALA A 34 10.59 -5.74 10.03
CA ALA A 34 10.19 -6.90 9.26
C ALA A 34 11.41 -7.66 8.69
N PRO A 35 11.27 -8.97 8.37
CA PRO A 35 12.30 -9.69 7.63
C PRO A 35 12.66 -8.92 6.34
N PRO A 36 13.95 -8.80 5.98
CA PRO A 36 14.37 -8.00 4.82
C PRO A 36 13.66 -8.38 3.51
N LYS A 37 13.31 -9.66 3.34
CA LYS A 37 12.53 -10.14 2.19
C LYS A 37 11.16 -9.45 2.05
N VAL A 38 10.50 -9.11 3.15
CA VAL A 38 9.21 -8.41 3.14
C VAL A 38 9.40 -7.00 2.60
N TYR A 39 10.30 -6.22 3.21
CA TYR A 39 10.57 -4.86 2.77
C TYR A 39 11.11 -4.80 1.34
N ASN A 40 12.03 -5.70 0.96
CA ASN A 40 12.64 -5.68 -0.36
C ASN A 40 11.67 -6.02 -1.50
N SER A 41 10.61 -6.77 -1.21
CA SER A 41 9.60 -7.15 -2.21
C SER A 41 8.31 -6.34 -2.14
N MET A 42 8.10 -5.51 -1.11
CA MET A 42 6.85 -4.80 -0.94
C MET A 42 6.62 -3.72 -2.00
N THR A 43 5.35 -3.38 -2.19
CA THR A 43 4.93 -2.18 -2.93
C THR A 43 3.93 -1.39 -2.10
N TYR A 44 4.11 -0.07 -2.07
CA TYR A 44 3.21 0.89 -1.45
C TYR A 44 2.61 1.78 -2.54
N THR A 45 1.29 1.77 -2.66
CA THR A 45 0.56 2.58 -3.64
C THR A 45 -0.38 3.51 -2.90
N SER A 46 -0.12 4.81 -2.96
CA SER A 46 -1.06 5.83 -2.50
C SER A 46 -1.98 6.22 -3.65
N VAL A 47 -3.28 6.25 -3.41
CA VAL A 47 -4.29 6.76 -4.33
C VAL A 47 -4.71 8.13 -3.82
N GLU A 48 -4.40 9.15 -4.60
CA GLU A 48 -4.58 10.55 -4.23
C GLU A 48 -5.28 11.28 -5.37
N ILE A 49 -6.28 12.10 -5.08
CA ILE A 49 -7.01 12.85 -6.11
C ILE A 49 -6.30 14.18 -6.44
N SER A 50 -5.56 14.73 -5.48
CA SER A 50 -4.87 16.02 -5.61
C SER A 50 -3.46 15.85 -6.23
N PRO A 51 -3.19 16.42 -7.42
CA PRO A 51 -1.86 16.34 -8.03
C PRO A 51 -0.76 16.99 -7.18
N SER A 52 -1.07 18.09 -6.48
CA SER A 52 -0.10 18.78 -5.63
C SER A 52 0.28 17.94 -4.42
N LEU A 53 -0.69 17.29 -3.77
CA LEU A 53 -0.40 16.37 -2.67
C LEU A 53 0.32 15.12 -3.16
N ALA A 54 0.04 14.65 -4.38
CA ALA A 54 0.76 13.53 -4.96
C ALA A 54 2.27 13.80 -5.11
N GLU A 55 2.67 15.02 -5.49
CA GLU A 55 4.08 15.41 -5.53
C GLU A 55 4.67 15.54 -4.12
N VAL A 56 3.97 16.18 -3.17
CA VAL A 56 4.42 16.28 -1.76
C VAL A 56 4.65 14.91 -1.14
N GLN A 57 3.79 13.92 -1.43
CA GLN A 57 3.96 12.55 -0.96
C GLN A 57 5.24 11.91 -1.51
N LYS A 58 5.53 12.11 -2.81
CA LYS A 58 6.76 11.60 -3.43
C LYS A 58 7.99 12.23 -2.80
N GLU A 59 7.98 13.55 -2.60
CA GLU A 59 9.07 14.28 -1.95
C GLU A 59 9.31 13.79 -0.52
N THR A 60 8.25 13.69 0.28
CA THR A 60 8.31 13.24 1.68
C THR A 60 8.84 11.81 1.80
N VAL A 61 8.38 10.89 0.95
CA VAL A 61 8.86 9.50 0.98
C VAL A 61 10.29 9.40 0.39
N ALA A 62 10.66 10.26 -0.55
CA ALA A 62 11.99 10.29 -1.15
C ALA A 62 13.10 10.78 -0.21
N GLU A 63 12.76 11.38 0.94
CA GLU A 63 13.71 11.65 2.03
C GLU A 63 14.48 10.38 2.44
N VAL A 64 13.87 9.20 2.27
CA VAL A 64 14.50 7.90 2.48
C VAL A 64 14.68 7.20 1.13
N ARG A 65 15.91 7.24 0.59
CA ARG A 65 16.23 6.73 -0.76
C ARG A 65 15.77 5.30 -1.04
N SER A 66 15.79 4.42 -0.03
CA SER A 66 15.38 3.01 -0.18
C SER A 66 13.86 2.84 -0.39
N HIS A 67 13.05 3.85 -0.07
CA HIS A 67 11.60 3.84 -0.26
C HIS A 67 11.20 4.16 -1.70
N ILE A 68 11.98 4.98 -2.41
CA ILE A 68 11.69 5.46 -3.78
C ILE A 68 11.22 4.36 -4.73
N PRO A 69 11.93 3.23 -4.91
CA PRO A 69 11.51 2.20 -5.87
C PRO A 69 10.27 1.42 -5.43
N LYS A 70 9.81 1.58 -4.18
CA LYS A 70 8.71 0.81 -3.57
C LYS A 70 7.43 1.64 -3.44
N PHE A 71 7.53 2.96 -3.51
CA PHE A 71 6.42 3.89 -3.34
C PHE A 71 5.98 4.46 -4.69
N ARG A 72 4.67 4.49 -4.92
CA ARG A 72 4.05 5.16 -6.07
C ARG A 72 2.80 5.88 -5.61
N VAL A 73 2.53 7.03 -6.24
CA VAL A 73 1.24 7.70 -6.14
C VAL A 73 0.48 7.54 -7.44
N GLU A 74 -0.76 7.06 -7.35
CA GLU A 74 -1.73 7.04 -8.43
C GLU A 74 -2.64 8.26 -8.27
N CYS A 75 -2.42 9.28 -9.12
CA CYS A 75 -3.22 10.50 -9.10
C CYS A 75 -4.58 10.26 -9.78
N ARG A 76 -5.59 9.82 -9.02
CA ARG A 76 -6.92 9.48 -9.53
C ARG A 76 -7.98 9.49 -8.43
N ASP A 77 -9.25 9.53 -8.83
CA ASP A 77 -10.37 9.32 -7.92
C ASP A 77 -10.38 7.87 -7.42
N ALA A 78 -10.35 7.68 -6.10
CA ALA A 78 -10.47 6.37 -5.48
C ALA A 78 -11.85 5.74 -5.69
N SER A 79 -12.87 6.53 -6.01
CA SER A 79 -14.24 6.05 -6.32
C SER A 79 -14.35 5.50 -7.75
N ASP A 80 -13.40 5.84 -8.63
CA ASP A 80 -13.38 5.29 -9.99
C ASP A 80 -12.98 3.81 -9.95
N ARG A 81 -13.98 2.97 -10.18
CA ARG A 81 -13.85 1.50 -10.20
C ARG A 81 -12.90 1.00 -11.28
N SER A 82 -12.72 1.75 -12.38
CA SER A 82 -11.85 1.34 -13.48
C SER A 82 -10.39 1.21 -13.03
N GLY A 83 -9.97 2.05 -12.08
CA GLY A 83 -8.62 2.07 -11.52
C GLY A 83 -8.29 0.91 -10.58
N TRP A 84 -9.26 0.09 -10.17
CA TRP A 84 -9.07 -1.00 -9.21
C TRP A 84 -9.05 -2.41 -9.84
N GLY A 85 -9.42 -2.53 -11.12
CA GLY A 85 -9.44 -3.81 -11.85
C GLY A 85 -10.13 -4.95 -11.07
N ARG A 86 -9.50 -6.14 -11.03
CA ARG A 86 -9.99 -7.32 -10.29
C ARG A 86 -9.83 -7.24 -8.76
N MET A 87 -9.31 -6.14 -8.20
CA MET A 87 -9.17 -6.02 -6.75
C MET A 87 -10.54 -6.02 -6.07
N LEU A 88 -11.55 -5.41 -6.71
CA LEU A 88 -12.94 -5.37 -6.24
C LEU A 88 -13.72 -6.68 -6.41
N LEU A 89 -13.26 -7.61 -7.27
CA LEU A 89 -13.90 -8.94 -7.41
C LEU A 89 -13.76 -9.81 -6.16
N LYS A 90 -12.97 -9.39 -5.15
CA LYS A 90 -12.86 -10.05 -3.84
C LYS A 90 -13.56 -9.33 -2.68
N PHE A 91 -14.05 -8.11 -2.86
CA PHE A 91 -14.50 -7.25 -1.75
C PHE A 91 -15.92 -6.70 -1.95
N SER A 92 -16.86 -7.50 -2.48
CA SER A 92 -18.24 -7.03 -2.78
C SER A 92 -19.08 -6.60 -1.58
N LEU A 93 -18.58 -6.70 -0.35
CA LEU A 93 -19.24 -6.15 0.84
C LEU A 93 -18.20 -5.40 1.67
N LEU A 94 -18.27 -4.07 1.70
CA LEU A 94 -18.05 -3.22 2.88
C LEU A 94 -18.10 -1.75 2.43
N SER A 95 -19.30 -1.19 2.53
CA SER A 95 -19.59 0.23 2.49
C SER A 95 -18.94 0.95 3.68
N TYR A 96 -18.44 2.18 3.44
CA TYR A 96 -17.74 3.11 4.34
C TYR A 96 -16.25 2.81 4.57
N ILE A 97 -15.38 3.50 3.82
CA ILE A 97 -13.92 3.30 3.83
C ILE A 97 -13.22 4.53 4.40
N ASN A 98 -12.77 4.40 5.64
CA ASN A 98 -11.44 4.85 6.08
C ASN A 98 -10.62 3.56 6.25
N PHE A 99 -9.93 3.08 5.21
CA PHE A 99 -9.12 1.87 5.31
C PHE A 99 -7.84 1.99 4.49
N ILE A 100 -6.70 1.81 5.17
CA ILE A 100 -5.49 1.30 4.52
C ILE A 100 -5.80 -0.17 4.16
N VAL A 101 -5.83 -0.48 2.86
CA VAL A 101 -6.06 -1.85 2.39
C VAL A 101 -4.71 -2.52 2.19
N ALA A 102 -4.27 -3.30 3.18
CA ALA A 102 -3.16 -4.23 3.04
C ALA A 102 -3.70 -5.59 2.60
N SER A 103 -3.50 -5.97 1.33
CA SER A 103 -3.95 -7.27 0.81
C SER A 103 -2.79 -8.27 0.77
N LYS A 104 -2.91 -9.39 1.50
CA LYS A 104 -2.11 -10.60 1.30
C LYS A 104 -2.93 -11.62 0.51
N SER A 105 -2.62 -11.83 -0.77
CA SER A 105 -3.29 -12.86 -1.57
C SER A 105 -2.67 -14.23 -1.29
N GLY A 106 -3.19 -14.96 -0.29
CA GLY A 106 -2.69 -16.31 0.01
C GLY A 106 -3.26 -16.97 1.29
N LEU A 107 -4.57 -16.86 1.54
CA LEU A 107 -5.25 -17.74 2.49
C LEU A 107 -5.58 -19.04 1.77
N LYS A 108 -4.77 -20.09 1.99
CA LYS A 108 -5.27 -21.46 1.85
C LYS A 108 -6.00 -21.79 3.15
N SER A 109 -7.25 -22.17 3.03
CA SER A 109 -7.98 -22.92 4.06
C SER A 109 -7.28 -24.26 4.22
N GLU A 110 -6.87 -24.58 5.43
CA GLU A 110 -6.64 -25.96 5.84
C GLU A 110 -7.70 -26.27 6.91
N ASP A 111 -8.58 -27.20 6.53
CA ASP A 111 -9.51 -28.07 7.26
C ASP A 111 -10.27 -27.55 8.50
#